data_AF-A0A9E5P5I0-F1
#
_entry.id   AF-A0A9E5P5I0-F1
#
_cell.length_a   1.000
_cell.length_b   1.000
_cell.length_c   1.000
_cell.angle_alpha   90.00
_cell.angle_beta   90.00
_cell.angle_gamma   90.00
#
_symmetry.space_group_name_H-M   'P 1'
#
loop_
_entity.id
_entity.type
_entity.pdbx_description
1 polymer ?
#
loop_
_entity_poly.entity_id
_entity_poly.type
_entity_poly.pdbx_seq_one_letter_code
_entity_poly.pdbx_strand_id
1 'polypeptide(L)'
;LLAGGSSQLPAALGAGLFLAAATVLAVRRLRERPYVLVGWAWYLGTLLPVIGLVQVGEQARADRYAYLPLVGIYVVVAWGV
;
A
#
# COMPACT_ATOMS: atom_id res chain seq x y z
N LEU A 1 26.74 1.05 -8.79
CA LEU A 1 25.31 1.16 -8.40
C LEU A 1 24.37 1.41 -9.59
N LEU A 2 24.67 0.89 -10.80
CA LEU A 2 23.84 1.08 -12.01
C LEU A 2 23.63 -0.24 -12.78
N ALA A 3 23.24 -1.31 -12.09
CA ALA A 3 22.96 -2.62 -12.72
C ALA A 3 21.56 -3.19 -12.40
N GLY A 4 20.65 -2.42 -11.81
CA GLY A 4 19.36 -2.93 -11.31
C GLY A 4 18.09 -2.38 -11.98
N GLY A 5 18.22 -1.47 -12.96
CA GLY A 5 17.07 -0.70 -13.46
C GLY A 5 16.08 -1.52 -14.29
N SER A 6 16.54 -2.47 -15.12
CA SER A 6 15.68 -3.20 -16.06
C SER A 6 14.96 -4.41 -15.46
N SER A 7 15.57 -5.08 -14.47
CA SER A 7 15.02 -6.30 -13.84
C SER A 7 13.91 -6.02 -12.83
N GLN A 8 13.81 -4.79 -12.32
CA GLN A 8 12.79 -4.41 -11.33
C GLN A 8 11.53 -3.79 -11.98
N LEU A 9 11.60 -3.39 -13.25
CA LEU A 9 10.45 -2.83 -13.97
C LEU A 9 9.24 -3.79 -13.99
N PRO A 10 9.39 -5.09 -14.28
CA PRO A 10 8.25 -6.01 -14.28
C PRO A 10 7.61 -6.13 -12.89
N ALA A 11 8.43 -6.15 -11.83
CA ALA A 11 7.96 -6.21 -10.46
C ALA A 11 7.23 -4.93 -10.04
N ALA A 12 7.76 -3.76 -10.40
CA ALA A 12 7.14 -2.47 -10.13
C ALA A 12 5.79 -2.31 -10.88
N LEU A 13 5.74 -2.72 -12.15
CA LEU A 13 4.50 -2.74 -12.93
C LEU A 13 3.49 -3.73 -12.35
N GLY A 14 3.92 -4.93 -11.95
CA GLY A 14 3.09 -5.92 -11.28
C GLY A 14 2.51 -5.39 -9.95
N ALA A 15 3.33 -4.75 -9.14
CA ALA A 15 2.89 -4.11 -7.90
C ALA A 15 1.88 -2.97 -8.16
N GLY A 16 2.14 -2.12 -9.15
CA GLY A 16 1.23 -1.04 -9.55
C GLY A 16 -0.12 -1.56 -10.05
N LEU A 17 -0.12 -2.60 -10.88
CA LEU A 17 -1.34 -3.28 -11.36
C LEU A 17 -2.12 -3.91 -10.20
N PHE A 18 -1.42 -4.56 -9.27
CA PHE A 18 -2.05 -5.13 -8.07
C PHE A 18 -2.70 -4.04 -7.21
N LEU A 19 -2.01 -2.93 -6.94
CA LEU A 19 -2.57 -1.80 -6.18
C LEU A 19 -3.78 -1.19 -6.89
N ALA A 20 -3.74 -1.05 -8.21
CA ALA A 20 -4.86 -0.56 -8.99
C ALA A 20 -6.07 -1.50 -8.90
N ALA A 21 -5.87 -2.81 -9.08
CA ALA A 21 -6.92 -3.81 -8.97
C ALA A 21 -7.54 -3.85 -7.57
N ALA A 22 -6.70 -3.85 -6.53
CA ALA A 22 -7.14 -3.82 -5.14
C ALA A 22 -7.91 -2.53 -4.81
N THR A 23 -7.49 -1.37 -5.35
CA THR A 23 -8.22 -0.10 -5.21
C THR A 23 -9.60 -0.16 -5.87
N VAL A 24 -9.69 -0.69 -7.10
CA VAL A 24 -10.97 -0.87 -7.79
C VAL A 24 -11.89 -1.78 -6.97
N LEU A 25 -11.37 -2.88 -6.43
CA LEU A 25 -12.15 -3.78 -5.58
C LEU A 25 -12.63 -3.10 -4.29
N ALA A 26 -11.76 -2.34 -3.60
CA ALA A 26 -12.11 -1.62 -2.39
C ALA A 26 -13.22 -0.57 -2.65
N VAL A 27 -13.12 0.19 -3.74
CA VAL A 27 -14.13 1.18 -4.14
C VAL A 27 -15.46 0.52 -4.52
N ARG A 28 -15.44 -0.62 -5.24
CA ARG A 28 -16.66 -1.36 -5.58
C ARG A 28 -17.40 -1.85 -4.34
N ARG A 29 -16.69 -2.17 -3.25
CA ARG A 29 -17.26 -2.67 -2.00
C ARG A 29 -17.66 -1.56 -1.00
N LEU A 30 -17.49 -0.29 -1.35
CA LEU A 30 -17.89 0.89 -0.57
C LEU A 30 -19.30 0.77 0.04
N ARG A 31 -20.28 0.37 -0.78
CA ARG A 31 -21.71 0.37 -0.38
C ARG A 31 -22.06 -0.78 0.55
N GLU A 32 -21.36 -1.90 0.43
CA GLU A 32 -21.64 -3.11 1.20
C GLU A 32 -20.78 -3.19 2.46
N ARG A 33 -19.54 -2.69 2.39
CA ARG A 33 -18.51 -2.85 3.41
C ARG A 33 -17.63 -1.60 3.46
N PRO A 34 -18.13 -0.47 4.01
CA PRO A 34 -17.40 0.80 4.03
C PRO A 34 -16.06 0.72 4.78
N TYR A 35 -15.92 -0.21 5.74
CA TYR A 35 -14.67 -0.47 6.46
C TYR A 35 -13.52 -0.93 5.54
N VAL A 36 -13.82 -1.56 4.40
CA VAL A 36 -12.81 -1.95 3.41
C VAL A 36 -12.13 -0.72 2.82
N LEU A 37 -12.91 0.34 2.54
CA LEU A 37 -12.35 1.58 2.01
C LEU A 37 -11.52 2.31 3.06
N VAL A 38 -11.95 2.33 4.33
CA VAL A 38 -11.19 2.96 5.42
C VAL A 38 -9.84 2.28 5.62
N GLY A 39 -9.82 0.94 5.73
CA GLY A 39 -8.58 0.19 5.86
C GLY A 39 -7.67 0.32 4.63
N TRP A 40 -8.25 0.32 3.43
CA TRP A 40 -7.49 0.51 2.19
C TRP A 40 -6.91 1.92 2.04
N ALA A 41 -7.68 2.96 2.36
CA ALA A 41 -7.21 4.35 2.33
C ALA A 41 -6.10 4.58 3.36
N TRP A 42 -6.22 3.97 4.55
CA TRP A 42 -5.15 3.98 5.55
C TRP A 42 -3.86 3.33 5.03
N TYR A 43 -3.98 2.15 4.41
CA TYR A 43 -2.84 1.45 3.81
C TYR A 43 -2.14 2.31 2.75
N LEU A 44 -2.89 2.85 1.77
CA LEU A 44 -2.31 3.69 0.73
C LEU A 44 -1.67 4.98 1.28
N GLY A 45 -2.34 5.66 2.21
CA GLY A 45 -1.89 6.90 2.83
C GLY A 45 -0.54 6.74 3.54
N THR A 46 -0.40 5.67 4.31
CA THR A 46 0.82 5.39 5.09
C THR A 46 1.90 4.68 4.27
N LEU A 47 1.55 4.08 3.13
CA LEU A 47 2.52 3.51 2.20
C LEU A 47 3.32 4.58 1.46
N LEU A 48 2.73 5.75 1.15
CA LEU A 48 3.39 6.88 0.48
C LEU A 48 4.78 7.22 1.03
N PRO A 49 4.97 7.43 2.36
CA PRO A 49 6.29 7.69 2.91
C PRO A 49 7.20 6.46 2.92
N VAL A 50 6.65 5.25 3.04
CA VAL A 50 7.42 4.00 3.04
C VAL A 50 8.08 3.74 1.68
N ILE A 51 7.37 4.00 0.58
CA ILE A 51 7.94 3.86 -0.78
C ILE A 51 8.74 5.09 -1.23
N GLY A 52 8.91 6.09 -0.35
CA GLY A 52 9.71 7.29 -0.61
C GLY A 52 9.03 8.32 -1.52
N LEU A 53 7.71 8.23 -1.77
CA LEU A 53 6.98 9.26 -2.51
C LEU A 53 6.87 10.56 -1.70
N VAL A 54 6.73 10.45 -0.37
CA VAL A 54 6.73 11.60 0.55
C VAL A 54 7.82 11.38 1.58
N GLN A 55 8.94 12.08 1.44
CA GLN A 55 10.07 11.93 2.37
C GLN A 55 9.74 12.59 3.72
N VAL A 56 9.80 11.81 4.80
CA VAL A 56 9.58 12.30 6.17
C VAL A 56 10.85 12.05 6.99
N GLY A 57 11.75 13.04 7.01
CA GLY A 57 13.01 13.02 7.75
C GLY A 57 14.12 12.16 7.13
N GLU A 58 15.26 12.09 7.83
CA GLU A 58 16.47 11.34 7.45
C GLU A 58 16.30 9.83 7.77
N GLN A 59 15.29 9.18 7.20
CA GLN A 59 15.01 7.78 7.52
C GLN A 59 15.95 6.83 6.77
N ALA A 60 16.90 6.26 7.52
CA ALA A 60 17.94 5.35 7.02
C ALA A 60 17.42 3.99 6.50
N ARG A 61 16.14 3.65 6.71
CA ARG A 61 15.53 2.42 6.17
C ARG A 61 14.00 2.44 6.18
N ALA A 62 13.40 2.50 5.00
CA ALA A 62 11.94 2.45 4.79
C ALA A 62 11.27 1.22 5.41
N ASP A 63 11.97 0.08 5.42
CA ASP A 63 11.45 -1.22 5.89
C ASP A 63 10.92 -1.18 7.33
N ARG A 64 11.45 -0.28 8.16
CA ARG A 64 11.01 -0.14 9.55
C ARG A 64 9.57 0.31 9.66
N TYR A 65 9.05 1.12 8.74
CA TYR A 65 7.73 1.73 8.88
C TYR A 65 6.60 0.90 8.25
N ALA A 66 6.90 -0.26 7.66
CA ALA A 66 5.91 -1.09 6.98
C ALA A 66 4.82 -1.67 7.90
N TYR A 67 5.04 -1.72 9.22
CA TYR A 67 4.00 -2.11 10.18
C TYR A 67 2.82 -1.13 10.20
N LEU A 68 3.06 0.15 9.89
CA LEU A 68 2.03 1.20 9.96
C LEU A 68 1.01 1.10 8.81
N PRO A 69 1.42 0.85 7.55
CA PRO A 69 0.52 0.40 6.48
C PRO A 69 -0.30 -0.84 6.83
N LEU A 70 0.33 -1.86 7.42
CA LEU A 70 -0.36 -3.12 7.70
C LEU A 70 -1.54 -2.98 8.66
N VAL A 71 -1.57 -1.95 9.53
CA VAL A 71 -2.74 -1.61 10.35
C VAL A 71 -4.01 -1.48 9.51
N GLY A 72 -3.93 -0.85 8.34
CA GLY A 72 -5.07 -0.70 7.43
C GLY A 72 -5.58 -2.05 6.91
N ILE A 73 -4.67 -2.97 6.61
CA ILE A 73 -5.01 -4.33 6.18
C ILE A 73 -5.64 -5.12 7.34
N TYR A 74 -5.11 -5.01 8.56
CA TYR A 74 -5.68 -5.66 9.74
C TYR A 74 -7.09 -5.18 10.04
N VAL A 75 -7.40 -3.89 9.82
CA VAL A 75 -8.77 -3.36 9.90
C VAL A 75 -9.69 -4.06 8.88
N VAL A 76 -9.27 -4.18 7.62
CA VAL A 76 -10.09 -4.87 6.60
C VAL A 76 -10.38 -6.32 6.99
N VAL A 77 -9.39 -7.02 7.54
CA VAL A 77 -9.52 -8.42 7.96
C VAL A 77 -10.39 -8.56 9.21
N ALA A 78 -10.14 -7.78 10.27
CA ALA A 78 -10.82 -7.90 11.55
C ALA A 78 -12.33 -7.64 11.48
N TRP A 79 -12.75 -6.69 10.63
CA TRP A 79 -14.18 -6.40 10.38
C TRP A 79 -14.78 -7.25 9.25
N GLY A 80 -13.96 -8.03 8.56
CA GLY A 80 -14.37 -8.93 7.49
C GLY A 80 -14.82 -10.32 7.96
N VAL A 81 -14.46 -10.71 9.18
CA VAL A 81 -14.90 -11.91 9.91
C VAL A 81 -16.32 -11.70 10.43
#